data_AF-A0A1Q3WT18-F1
#
_entry.id   AF-A0A1Q3WT18-F1
#
_cell.length_a   1.000
_cell.length_b   1.000
_cell.length_c   1.000
_cell.angle_alpha   90.00
_cell.angle_beta   90.00
_cell.angle_gamma   90.00
#
_symmetry.space_group_name_H-M   'P 1'
#
loop_
_entity.id
_entity.type
_entity.pdbx_description
1 polymer ?
#
loop_
_entity_poly.entity_id
_entity_poly.type
_entity_poly.pdbx_seq_one_letter_code
_entity_poly.pdbx_strand_id
1 'polypeptide(L)'
;MNFNVMAGNNDEADILYKANLLYIPANVAHKENALSGWLNSDNHSAILMQFTGLIDKNGKEIYEGDIKADLIDRPMGEGQDLHYFVCVYITEWSRFSWLMLDEYRQYTGLEPRQDDTLDWILQETYGVFADETDKTEVIGNIYENPELLNQ
;
A
#
# COMPACT_ATOMS: atom_id res chain seq x y z
N MET A 1 16.08 -7.60 9.66
CA MET A 1 14.83 -7.91 8.94
C MET A 1 15.18 -8.11 7.49
N ASN A 2 14.68 -9.18 6.87
CA ASN A 2 14.79 -9.40 5.44
C ASN A 2 13.50 -8.84 4.83
N PHE A 3 13.61 -7.84 3.95
CA PHE A 3 12.46 -7.25 3.28
C PHE A 3 12.45 -7.74 1.84
N ASN A 4 11.33 -8.34 1.44
CA ASN A 4 11.03 -8.48 0.02
C ASN A 4 10.59 -7.10 -0.48
N VAL A 5 11.20 -6.67 -1.57
CA VAL A 5 10.97 -5.37 -2.19
C VAL A 5 10.61 -5.61 -3.64
N MET A 6 9.52 -5.00 -4.10
CA MET A 6 9.27 -4.84 -5.53
C MET A 6 9.84 -3.50 -5.98
N ALA A 7 10.45 -3.49 -7.17
CA ALA A 7 10.82 -2.28 -7.90
C ALA A 7 9.99 -2.22 -9.18
N GLY A 8 9.05 -1.27 -9.25
CA GLY A 8 8.29 -0.96 -10.48
C GLY A 8 9.08 0.02 -11.35
N ASN A 9 9.05 -0.16 -12.67
CA ASN A 9 9.66 0.75 -13.64
C ASN A 9 8.57 1.62 -14.30
N ASN A 10 8.77 2.93 -14.44
CA ASN A 10 7.74 3.90 -14.87
C ASN A 10 7.62 4.12 -16.40
N ASP A 11 8.34 3.34 -17.22
CA ASP A 11 8.25 3.41 -18.69
C ASP A 11 7.44 2.20 -19.22
N GLU A 12 6.70 2.39 -20.33
CA GLU A 12 5.73 1.49 -21.01
C GLU A 12 6.22 0.07 -21.39
N ALA A 13 7.33 -0.41 -20.83
CA ALA A 13 7.82 -1.78 -20.91
C ALA A 13 7.98 -2.36 -19.50
N ASP A 14 6.85 -2.67 -18.85
CA ASP A 14 6.75 -3.25 -17.51
C ASP A 14 7.55 -4.56 -17.40
N ILE A 15 8.75 -4.49 -16.84
CA ILE A 15 9.43 -5.65 -16.27
C ILE A 15 9.51 -5.42 -14.77
N LEU A 16 8.57 -6.01 -14.03
CA LEU A 16 8.61 -6.07 -12.57
C LEU A 16 9.80 -6.94 -12.13
N TYR A 17 10.71 -6.36 -11.34
CA TYR A 17 11.78 -7.10 -10.68
C TYR A 17 11.42 -7.31 -9.22
N LYS A 18 11.32 -8.58 -8.83
CA LYS A 18 11.13 -8.98 -7.43
C LYS A 18 12.50 -9.20 -6.77
N ALA A 19 12.83 -8.38 -5.77
CA ALA A 19 14.01 -8.55 -4.96
C ALA A 19 13.63 -9.20 -3.62
N ASN A 20 14.04 -10.45 -3.41
CA ASN A 20 13.77 -11.17 -2.14
C ASN A 20 14.62 -10.67 -0.95
N LEU A 21 15.61 -9.81 -1.21
CA LEU A 21 16.46 -9.21 -0.19
C LEU A 21 17.16 -7.98 -0.76
N LEU A 22 16.86 -6.79 -0.22
CA LEU A 22 17.63 -5.58 -0.51
C LEU A 22 18.52 -5.22 0.71
N TYR A 23 19.84 -5.23 0.51
CA TYR A 23 20.79 -4.78 1.53
C TYR A 23 21.08 -3.29 1.33
N ILE A 24 20.59 -2.47 2.25
CA ILE A 24 20.89 -1.04 2.30
C ILE A 24 21.98 -0.84 3.37
N PRO A 25 23.22 -0.50 3.00
CA PRO A 25 24.28 -0.26 3.98
C PRO A 25 23.95 0.99 4.81
N ALA A 26 24.16 0.90 6.13
CA ALA A 26 23.75 1.92 7.10
C ALA A 26 24.33 3.33 6.84
N ASN A 27 25.44 3.42 6.11
CA ASN A 27 26.08 4.67 5.72
C ASN A 27 25.36 5.41 4.57
N VAL A 28 24.43 4.74 3.87
CA VAL A 28 23.61 5.31 2.78
C VAL A 28 22.22 5.71 3.29
N ALA A 29 21.72 5.05 4.34
CA ALA A 29 20.39 5.28 4.92
C ALA A 29 20.16 6.72 5.47
N HIS A 30 21.22 7.46 5.80
CA HIS A 30 21.13 8.83 6.31
C HIS A 30 21.10 9.92 5.23
N LYS A 31 21.08 9.54 3.95
CA LYS A 31 20.90 10.48 2.84
C LYS A 31 19.74 9.97 2.00
N GLU A 32 18.55 10.54 2.17
CA GLU A 32 17.38 10.27 1.30
C GLU A 32 17.75 10.34 -0.19
N ASN A 33 18.68 11.23 -0.55
CA ASN A 33 19.20 11.41 -1.90
C ASN A 33 20.21 10.35 -2.40
N ALA A 34 20.70 9.46 -1.53
CA ALA A 34 21.67 8.43 -1.90
C ALA A 34 20.97 7.12 -2.30
N LEU A 35 19.83 6.77 -1.71
CA LEU A 35 19.04 5.61 -2.13
C LEU A 35 18.37 5.84 -3.49
N SER A 36 17.81 7.03 -3.71
CA SER A 36 17.24 7.43 -4.99
C SER A 36 18.29 7.41 -6.10
N GLY A 37 19.54 7.83 -5.84
CA GLY A 37 20.61 7.79 -6.85
C GLY A 37 21.09 6.39 -7.25
N TRP A 38 20.94 5.37 -6.39
CA TRP A 38 21.34 3.99 -6.70
C TRP A 38 20.23 3.18 -7.37
N LEU A 39 18.97 3.50 -7.03
CA LEU A 39 17.79 2.90 -7.66
C LEU A 39 17.40 3.60 -8.98
N ASN A 40 17.86 4.84 -9.20
CA ASN A 40 17.70 5.59 -10.45
C ASN A 40 18.92 5.44 -11.39
N SER A 41 19.47 4.23 -11.55
CA SER A 41 20.40 4.01 -12.66
C SER A 41 19.57 3.90 -13.95
N ASP A 42 19.83 4.78 -14.91
CA ASP A 42 19.24 4.82 -16.25
C ASP A 42 17.88 5.52 -16.41
N ASN A 43 17.64 6.66 -15.74
CA ASN A 43 16.49 7.55 -16.02
C ASN A 43 15.10 6.97 -15.67
N HIS A 44 15.09 5.87 -14.92
CA HIS A 44 13.91 5.14 -14.49
C HIS A 44 13.76 5.27 -12.97
N SER A 45 12.59 5.72 -12.50
CA SER A 45 12.30 5.78 -11.07
C SER A 45 11.80 4.43 -10.57
N ALA A 46 12.61 3.73 -9.76
CA ALA A 46 12.16 2.52 -9.08
C ALA A 46 11.44 2.86 -7.76
N ILE A 47 10.17 2.46 -7.65
CA ILE A 47 9.38 2.60 -6.41
C ILE A 47 9.58 1.35 -5.57
N LEU A 48 10.10 1.54 -4.35
CA LEU A 48 10.35 0.47 -3.38
C LEU A 48 9.05 0.15 -2.62
N MET A 49 8.48 -1.03 -2.82
CA MET A 49 7.25 -1.46 -2.12
C MET A 49 7.55 -2.54 -1.07
N GLN A 50 6.96 -2.42 0.11
CA GLN A 50 7.15 -3.37 1.20
C GLN A 50 6.18 -4.55 1.10
N PHE A 51 6.70 -5.78 1.16
CA PHE A 51 5.86 -6.98 1.20
C PHE A 51 5.23 -7.17 2.59
N THR A 52 3.94 -7.50 2.63
CA THR A 52 3.23 -7.78 3.89
C THR A 52 3.56 -9.13 4.51
N GLY A 53 4.09 -10.08 3.73
CA GLY A 53 4.22 -11.48 4.14
C GLY A 53 3.00 -12.34 3.80
N LEU A 54 1.96 -11.75 3.22
CA LEU A 54 0.67 -12.38 2.97
C LEU A 54 0.35 -12.49 1.47
N ILE A 55 -0.54 -13.40 1.15
CA ILE A 55 -0.96 -13.71 -0.22
C ILE A 55 -2.49 -13.68 -0.25
N ASP A 56 -3.06 -13.03 -1.26
CA ASP A 56 -4.50 -12.92 -1.49
C ASP A 56 -5.14 -14.25 -1.94
N LYS A 57 -6.45 -14.25 -2.14
CA LYS A 57 -7.21 -15.47 -2.49
C LYS A 57 -6.81 -16.08 -3.84
N ASN A 58 -6.21 -15.29 -4.73
CA ASN A 58 -5.78 -15.70 -6.07
C ASN A 58 -4.31 -16.13 -6.11
N GLY A 59 -3.62 -16.15 -4.96
CA GLY A 59 -2.21 -16.50 -4.90
C GLY A 59 -1.26 -15.33 -5.19
N LYS A 60 -1.77 -14.09 -5.26
CA LYS A 60 -0.97 -12.87 -5.46
C LYS A 60 -0.46 -12.36 -4.12
N GLU A 61 0.84 -12.04 -4.06
CA GLU A 61 1.45 -11.41 -2.89
C GLU A 61 0.88 -10.01 -2.66
N ILE A 62 0.66 -9.66 -1.38
CA ILE A 62 0.12 -8.36 -0.99
C ILE A 62 1.28 -7.44 -0.57
N TYR A 63 1.38 -6.29 -1.20
CA TYR A 63 2.37 -5.24 -0.96
C TYR A 63 1.73 -3.94 -0.46
N GLU A 64 2.55 -3.08 0.13
CA GLU A 64 2.17 -1.69 0.39
C GLU A 64 1.75 -1.00 -0.91
N GLY A 65 0.63 -0.26 -0.85
CA GLY A 65 0.02 0.39 -2.00
C GLY A 65 -0.96 -0.48 -2.77
N ASP A 66 -1.09 -1.77 -2.46
CA ASP A 66 -2.11 -2.63 -3.09
C ASP A 66 -3.52 -2.15 -2.73
N ILE A 67 -4.45 -2.35 -3.67
CA ILE A 67 -5.84 -1.91 -3.56
C ILE A 67 -6.74 -3.13 -3.58
N LYS A 68 -7.73 -3.17 -2.67
CA LYS A 68 -8.86 -4.10 -2.72
C LYS A 68 -10.17 -3.35 -2.74
N ALA A 69 -11.24 -4.02 -3.16
CA ALA A 69 -12.59 -3.50 -3.05
C ALA A 69 -13.50 -4.50 -2.32
N ASP A 70 -14.22 -4.03 -1.31
CA ASP A 70 -15.14 -4.84 -0.51
C ASP A 70 -16.54 -4.22 -0.53
N LEU A 71 -17.56 -5.08 -0.52
CA LEU A 71 -18.95 -4.68 -0.30
C LEU A 71 -19.21 -4.60 1.20
N ILE A 72 -19.50 -3.41 1.70
CA ILE A 72 -19.78 -3.15 3.11
C ILE A 72 -21.29 -2.92 3.27
N ASP A 73 -21.89 -3.59 4.24
CA ASP A 73 -23.30 -3.39 4.56
C ASP A 73 -23.55 -1.96 5.06
N ARG A 74 -24.56 -1.31 4.49
CA ARG A 74 -24.99 0.00 4.97
C ARG A 74 -25.52 -0.09 6.40
N PRO A 75 -25.36 0.99 7.19
CA PRO A 75 -26.03 1.10 8.48
C PRO A 75 -27.53 0.80 8.30
N MET A 76 -28.10 0.00 9.21
CA MET A 76 -29.51 -0.46 9.19
C MET A 76 -29.88 -1.49 8.11
N GLY A 77 -28.93 -2.02 7.33
CA GLY A 77 -29.18 -3.17 6.44
C GLY A 77 -29.86 -2.82 5.12
N GLU A 78 -29.79 -1.55 4.68
CA GLU A 78 -30.38 -1.08 3.41
C GLU A 78 -29.47 -1.31 2.19
N GLY A 79 -28.89 -2.50 2.08
CA GLY A 79 -28.00 -2.89 0.98
C GLY A 79 -26.52 -2.72 1.29
N GLN A 80 -25.70 -2.78 0.25
CA GLN A 80 -24.24 -2.79 0.33
C GLN A 80 -23.65 -1.68 -0.54
N ASP A 81 -22.65 -0.99 -0.01
CA ASP A 81 -21.82 -0.05 -0.75
C ASP A 81 -20.48 -0.68 -1.08
N LEU A 82 -19.94 -0.34 -2.26
CA LEU A 82 -18.62 -0.76 -2.66
C LEU A 82 -17.60 0.24 -2.11
N HIS A 83 -16.66 -0.23 -1.31
CA HIS A 83 -15.59 0.57 -0.74
C HIS A 83 -14.23 0.09 -1.24
N TYR A 84 -13.35 1.05 -1.51
CA TYR A 84 -11.98 0.79 -1.91
C TYR A 84 -11.03 1.00 -0.75
N PHE A 85 -10.05 0.11 -0.62
CA PHE A 85 -9.08 0.12 0.44
C PHE A 85 -7.66 0.07 -0.11
N VAL A 86 -6.75 0.80 0.52
CA VAL A 86 -5.33 0.80 0.20
C VAL A 86 -4.56 0.13 1.35
N CYS A 87 -3.65 -0.79 1.02
CA CYS A 87 -2.74 -1.40 1.98
C CYS A 87 -1.64 -0.39 2.35
N VAL A 88 -1.54 -0.04 3.63
CA VAL A 88 -0.58 0.95 4.13
C VAL A 88 0.15 0.39 5.34
N TYR A 89 1.45 0.62 5.43
CA TYR A 89 2.19 0.38 6.67
C TYR A 89 2.03 1.56 7.63
N ILE A 90 1.20 1.40 8.65
CA ILE A 90 0.96 2.44 9.65
C ILE A 90 2.10 2.42 10.66
N THR A 91 2.95 3.45 10.63
CA THR A 91 4.17 3.52 11.43
C THR A 91 3.90 3.54 12.94
N GLU A 92 2.85 4.24 13.35
CA GLU A 92 2.44 4.44 14.74
C GLU A 92 2.01 3.12 15.40
N TRP A 93 1.54 2.17 14.59
CA TRP A 93 1.12 0.84 15.03
C TRP A 93 2.07 -0.27 14.58
N SER A 94 3.10 0.08 13.79
CA SER A 94 4.09 -0.83 13.22
C SER A 94 3.46 -2.04 12.51
N ARG A 95 2.38 -1.82 11.77
CA ARG A 95 1.61 -2.89 11.10
C ARG A 95 1.07 -2.47 9.74
N PHE A 96 0.85 -3.45 8.87
CA PHE A 96 0.05 -3.26 7.67
C PHE A 96 -1.44 -3.20 8.01
N SER A 97 -2.13 -2.24 7.40
CA SER A 97 -3.57 -2.06 7.51
C SER A 97 -4.19 -1.73 6.16
N TRP A 98 -5.44 -2.12 5.98
CA TRP A 98 -6.31 -1.63 4.92
C TRP A 98 -7.00 -0.35 5.40
N LEU A 99 -6.70 0.76 4.72
CA LEU A 99 -7.37 2.05 4.93
C LEU A 99 -8.40 2.27 3.84
N MET A 100 -9.60 2.71 4.19
CA MET A 100 -10.53 3.19 3.17
C MET A 100 -9.91 4.37 2.41
N LEU A 101 -10.33 4.58 1.17
CA LEU A 101 -9.71 5.57 0.30
C LEU A 101 -9.70 6.99 0.90
N ASP A 102 -10.80 7.40 1.55
CA ASP A 102 -10.89 8.70 2.22
C ASP A 102 -9.97 8.80 3.44
N GLU A 103 -9.82 7.73 4.22
CA GLU A 103 -8.88 7.66 5.35
C GLU A 103 -7.43 7.69 4.86
N TYR A 104 -7.14 6.95 3.78
CA TYR A 104 -5.84 6.94 3.12
C TYR A 104 -5.43 8.35 2.67
N ARG A 105 -6.33 9.08 2.00
CA ARG A 105 -6.06 10.46 1.54
C ARG A 105 -5.78 11.41 2.70
N GLN A 106 -6.50 11.27 3.82
CA GLN A 106 -6.27 12.08 5.03
C GLN A 106 -4.98 11.70 5.77
N TYR A 107 -4.67 10.39 5.86
CA TYR A 107 -3.47 9.88 6.50
C TYR A 107 -2.22 10.34 5.76
N THR A 108 -2.21 10.20 4.43
CA THR A 108 -1.10 10.64 3.55
C THR A 108 -1.02 12.14 3.34
N GLY A 109 -2.04 12.90 3.75
CA GLY A 109 -2.11 14.35 3.59
C GLY A 109 -2.43 14.81 2.16
N LEU A 110 -2.96 13.92 1.32
CA LEU A 110 -3.53 14.26 0.01
C LEU A 110 -4.76 15.14 0.14
N GLU A 111 -5.54 14.97 1.21
CA GLU A 111 -6.69 15.81 1.53
C GLU A 111 -6.54 16.51 2.89
N PRO A 112 -7.13 17.71 3.06
CA PRO A 112 -7.11 18.43 4.33
C PRO A 112 -7.78 17.62 5.43
N ARG A 113 -7.13 17.54 6.59
CA ARG A 113 -7.68 16.86 7.76
C ARG A 113 -8.83 17.68 8.35
N GLN A 114 -9.91 17.00 8.73
CA GLN A 114 -10.98 17.62 9.52
C GLN A 114 -10.66 17.64 11.03
N ASP A 115 -9.87 16.66 11.51
CA ASP A 115 -9.37 16.53 12.89
C ASP A 115 -7.93 15.98 12.84
N ASP A 116 -7.08 16.35 13.80
CA ASP A 116 -5.65 16.01 13.84
C ASP A 116 -5.33 14.70 14.58
N THR A 117 -6.32 14.03 15.19
CA THR A 117 -6.07 12.81 15.96
C THR A 117 -6.07 11.55 15.08
N LEU A 118 -5.01 10.73 15.20
CA LEU A 118 -4.86 9.48 14.43
C LEU A 118 -6.05 8.53 14.64
N ASP A 119 -6.54 8.43 15.87
CA ASP A 119 -7.72 7.60 16.21
C ASP A 119 -8.99 8.05 15.48
N TRP A 120 -9.12 9.35 15.20
CA TRP A 120 -10.24 9.89 14.45
C TRP A 120 -10.11 9.67 12.94
N ILE A 121 -8.88 9.65 12.42
CA ILE A 121 -8.59 9.39 11.00
C ILE A 121 -8.80 7.90 10.68
N LEU A 122 -8.57 7.02 11.66
CA LEU A 122 -8.48 5.57 11.48
C LEU A 122 -9.68 4.84 12.13
N GLN A 123 -10.88 5.40 12.03
CA GLN A 123 -12.08 4.88 12.70
C GLN A 123 -12.48 3.49 12.22
N GLU A 124 -12.29 3.22 10.93
CA GLU A 124 -12.70 2.00 10.25
C GLU A 124 -11.46 1.29 9.67
N THR A 125 -10.31 1.40 10.35
CA THR A 125 -9.08 0.76 9.88
C THR A 125 -9.10 -0.73 10.17
N TYR A 126 -9.07 -1.53 9.09
CA TYR A 126 -8.98 -2.98 9.16
C TYR A 126 -7.50 -3.39 9.11
N GLY A 127 -7.04 -4.21 10.04
CA GLY A 127 -5.67 -4.75 9.93
C GLY A 127 -5.53 -5.67 8.72
N VAL A 128 -4.32 -5.82 8.18
CA VAL A 128 -4.07 -6.89 7.20
C VAL A 128 -3.74 -8.16 7.98
N PHE A 129 -4.72 -9.05 8.14
CA PHE A 129 -4.57 -10.31 8.86
C PHE A 129 -4.63 -11.52 7.94
N ALA A 130 -3.89 -12.58 8.32
CA ALA A 130 -3.75 -13.80 7.53
C ALA A 130 -5.06 -14.60 7.38
N ASP A 131 -5.99 -14.45 8.31
CA ASP A 131 -7.29 -15.13 8.32
C ASP A 131 -8.36 -14.43 7.47
N GLU A 132 -8.03 -13.28 6.88
CA GLU A 132 -8.91 -12.53 5.97
C GLU A 132 -8.40 -12.56 4.52
N THR A 133 -7.22 -13.14 4.27
CA THR A 133 -6.62 -13.13 2.94
C THR A 133 -7.32 -14.05 1.95
N ASP A 134 -8.05 -15.06 2.44
CA ASP A 134 -8.87 -15.97 1.63
C ASP A 134 -10.08 -15.29 0.98
N LYS A 135 -10.48 -14.13 1.51
CA LYS A 135 -11.56 -13.29 0.98
C LYS A 135 -11.03 -12.06 0.24
N THR A 136 -9.78 -11.70 0.48
CA THR A 136 -9.14 -10.54 -0.11
C THR A 136 -8.74 -10.82 -1.56
N GLU A 137 -9.03 -9.87 -2.44
CA GLU A 137 -8.56 -9.85 -3.83
C GLU A 137 -7.91 -8.50 -4.12
N VAL A 138 -6.64 -8.53 -4.52
CA VAL A 138 -5.95 -7.31 -4.94
C VAL A 138 -6.35 -6.99 -6.38
N ILE A 139 -6.97 -5.83 -6.57
CA ILE A 139 -7.51 -5.37 -7.87
C ILE A 139 -6.61 -4.36 -8.58
N GLY A 140 -5.58 -3.86 -7.91
CA GLY A 140 -4.64 -2.89 -8.48
C GLY A 140 -3.63 -2.44 -7.43
N ASN A 141 -2.77 -1.51 -7.81
CA ASN A 141 -1.81 -0.87 -6.91
C ASN A 141 -1.76 0.64 -7.22
N ILE A 142 -1.60 1.49 -6.20
CA ILE A 142 -1.63 2.96 -6.37
C ILE A 142 -0.59 3.51 -7.36
N TYR A 143 0.52 2.78 -7.58
CA TYR A 143 1.59 3.18 -8.50
C TYR A 143 1.34 2.73 -9.94
N GLU A 144 0.67 1.60 -10.11
CA GLU A 144 0.33 1.02 -11.43
C GLU A 144 -1.03 1.53 -11.93
N ASN A 145 -1.95 1.81 -10.99
CA ASN A 145 -3.35 2.15 -11.23
C ASN A 145 -3.78 3.39 -10.41
N PRO A 146 -3.13 4.56 -10.62
CA PRO A 146 -3.46 5.77 -9.86
C PRO A 146 -4.92 6.24 -10.06
N GLU A 147 -5.57 5.85 -11.16
CA GLU A 147 -6.98 6.11 -11.42
C GLU A 147 -7.94 5.51 -10.37
N LEU A 148 -7.54 4.40 -9.72
CA LEU A 148 -8.31 3.76 -8.65
C LEU A 148 -8.36 4.62 -7.38
N LEU A 149 -7.49 5.63 -7.27
CA LEU A 149 -7.54 6.57 -6.16
C LEU A 149 -8.66 7.60 -6.26
N ASN A 150 -9.45 7.62 -7.34
CA ASN A 150 -10.54 8.59 -7.55
C ASN A 150 -11.94 7.94 -7.56
N GLN A 151 -12.07 6.73 -7.01
CA GLN A 151 -13.35 6.03 -6.88
C GLN A 151 -14.27 6.66 -5.84
#